data_AF-A0A522GW47-F1
#
_entry.id   AF-A0A522GW47-F1
#
_cell.length_a   1.000
_cell.length_b   1.000
_cell.length_c   1.000
_cell.angle_alpha   90.00
_cell.angle_beta   90.00
_cell.angle_gamma   90.00
#
_symmetry.space_group_name_H-M   'P 1'
#
loop_
_entity.id
_entity.type
_entity.pdbx_description
1 polymer ?
#
loop_
_entity_poly.entity_id
_entity_poly.type
_entity_poly.pdbx_seq_one_letter_code
_entity_poly.pdbx_strand_id
1 'polypeptide(L)'
;MQAAILPVAAGWQWIQDGARLFRRQPMPMFFWSLVTGFFVTVAYLIPILGQMMLITAMPLLTFMSLCACRHIEAGQPMRLAMWMEPLHDKDTRKRLIRLGLAYMICCLLGGFLATLPFMDSIMAAVGDGTKINEAALMLAIRGPFIVFAFLYIIISALFWHAPALIGWHKIKLKQALFFSMVACWRNKWPFLVYGLSWGAVFLSIQLLGNLMVELGMTDSVAQVLLTPVNIVVAALVYCSFYPTYISVFGANYPTLDEAR
;
A
#
# COMPACT_ATOMS: atom_id res chain seq x y z
N MET A 1 22.56 -0.08 5.73
CA MET A 1 22.21 -0.44 4.34
C MET A 1 22.22 0.81 3.50
N GLN A 2 23.00 0.83 2.42
CA GLN A 2 23.06 1.95 1.48
C GLN A 2 22.02 1.79 0.36
N ALA A 3 21.13 2.75 0.24
CA ALA A 3 20.17 2.84 -0.86
C ALA A 3 20.82 3.45 -2.11
N ALA A 4 20.51 2.90 -3.27
CA ALA A 4 20.87 3.47 -4.56
C ALA A 4 20.19 4.84 -4.78
N ILE A 5 20.73 5.63 -5.71
CA ILE A 5 20.07 6.83 -6.25
C ILE A 5 19.70 6.49 -7.69
N LEU A 6 18.42 6.59 -8.01
CA LEU A 6 17.87 6.16 -9.28
C LEU A 6 17.43 7.34 -10.15
N PRO A 7 17.49 7.21 -11.49
CA PRO A 7 16.95 8.21 -12.39
C PRO A 7 15.43 8.31 -12.27
N VAL A 8 14.86 9.48 -12.57
CA VAL A 8 13.41 9.74 -12.49
C VAL A 8 12.57 8.71 -13.25
N ALA A 9 13.06 8.22 -14.38
CA ALA A 9 12.43 7.18 -15.20
C ALA A 9 12.19 5.84 -14.45
N ALA A 10 12.94 5.58 -13.37
CA ALA A 10 12.78 4.36 -12.58
C ALA A 10 11.36 4.21 -12.01
N GLY A 11 10.68 5.33 -11.69
CA GLY A 11 9.31 5.29 -11.20
C GLY A 11 8.33 4.63 -12.17
N TRP A 12 8.43 4.94 -13.45
CA TRP A 12 7.63 4.30 -14.50
C TRP A 12 8.13 2.86 -14.78
N GLN A 13 9.44 2.66 -14.77
CA GLN A 13 10.05 1.34 -14.99
C GLN A 13 9.56 0.31 -13.97
N TRP A 14 9.38 0.69 -12.70
CA TRP A 14 8.86 -0.22 -11.67
C TRP A 14 7.48 -0.76 -11.98
N ILE A 15 6.62 0.04 -12.63
CA ILE A 15 5.29 -0.39 -13.06
C ILE A 15 5.41 -1.36 -14.23
N GLN A 16 6.27 -1.05 -15.20
CA GLN A 16 6.51 -1.93 -16.36
C GLN A 16 7.11 -3.28 -15.95
N ASP A 17 8.03 -3.28 -14.99
CA ASP A 17 8.65 -4.49 -14.45
C ASP A 17 7.67 -5.28 -13.60
N GLY A 18 6.82 -4.60 -12.81
CA GLY A 18 5.69 -5.24 -12.13
C GLY A 18 4.72 -5.91 -13.10
N ALA A 19 4.40 -5.26 -14.22
CA ALA A 19 3.57 -5.85 -15.27
C ALA A 19 4.25 -7.05 -15.95
N ARG A 20 5.57 -7.01 -16.12
CA ARG A 20 6.35 -8.12 -16.67
C ARG A 20 6.33 -9.33 -15.71
N LEU A 21 6.47 -9.08 -14.42
CA LEU A 21 6.39 -10.09 -13.37
C LEU A 21 4.98 -10.72 -13.30
N PHE A 22 3.94 -9.89 -13.32
CA PHE A 22 2.54 -10.35 -13.37
C PHE A 22 2.28 -11.30 -14.54
N ARG A 23 2.80 -10.99 -15.74
CA ARG A 23 2.63 -11.83 -16.92
C ARG A 23 3.31 -13.20 -16.81
N ARG A 24 4.32 -13.36 -15.95
CA ARG A 24 4.95 -14.67 -15.73
C ARG A 24 4.00 -15.64 -15.04
N GLN A 25 3.28 -15.17 -14.02
CA GLN A 25 2.31 -15.98 -13.26
C GLN A 25 1.12 -15.11 -12.81
N PRO A 26 0.11 -14.91 -13.67
CA PRO A 26 -1.03 -14.03 -13.34
C PRO A 26 -1.96 -14.63 -12.29
N MET A 27 -2.18 -15.96 -12.32
CA MET A 27 -3.14 -16.62 -11.42
C MET A 27 -2.82 -16.46 -9.93
N PRO A 28 -1.57 -16.68 -9.47
CA PRO A 28 -1.21 -16.39 -8.08
C PRO A 28 -1.43 -14.93 -7.67
N MET A 29 -1.21 -13.97 -8.56
CA MET A 29 -1.38 -12.55 -8.26
C MET A 29 -2.86 -12.15 -8.24
N PHE A 30 -3.70 -12.74 -9.11
CA PHE A 30 -5.15 -12.61 -8.98
C PHE A 30 -5.68 -13.19 -7.68
N PHE A 31 -5.22 -14.39 -7.31
CA PHE A 31 -5.54 -14.98 -6.01
C PHE A 31 -5.18 -14.02 -4.88
N TRP A 32 -3.98 -13.44 -4.91
CA TRP A 32 -3.54 -12.51 -3.89
C TRP A 32 -4.42 -11.26 -3.82
N SER A 33 -4.72 -10.64 -4.96
CA SER A 33 -5.60 -9.47 -5.05
C SER A 33 -7.01 -9.75 -4.54
N LEU A 34 -7.55 -10.93 -4.82
CA LEU A 34 -8.84 -11.38 -4.28
C LEU A 34 -8.79 -11.57 -2.76
N VAL A 35 -7.73 -12.21 -2.24
CA VAL A 35 -7.55 -12.42 -0.79
C VAL A 35 -7.41 -11.08 -0.05
N THR A 36 -6.60 -10.16 -0.56
CA THR A 36 -6.45 -8.83 0.04
C THR A 36 -7.74 -8.02 -0.08
N GLY A 37 -8.46 -8.12 -1.20
CA GLY A 37 -9.76 -7.50 -1.38
C GLY A 37 -10.80 -8.04 -0.39
N PHE A 38 -10.79 -9.35 -0.16
CA PHE A 38 -11.62 -9.98 0.87
C PHE A 38 -11.30 -9.46 2.28
N PHE A 39 -10.02 -9.34 2.65
CA PHE A 39 -9.65 -8.74 3.94
C PHE A 39 -10.10 -7.29 4.08
N VAL A 40 -10.01 -6.51 3.00
CA VAL A 40 -10.55 -5.15 2.96
C VAL A 40 -12.06 -5.17 3.21
N THR A 41 -12.82 -6.01 2.50
CA THR A 41 -14.27 -6.14 2.70
C THR A 41 -14.62 -6.55 4.13
N VAL A 42 -13.97 -7.56 4.69
CA VAL A 42 -14.21 -8.01 6.08
C VAL A 42 -13.87 -6.92 7.09
N ALA A 43 -12.78 -6.17 6.87
CA ALA A 43 -12.40 -5.05 7.73
C ALA A 43 -13.44 -3.92 7.71
N TYR A 44 -14.14 -3.69 6.60
CA TYR A 44 -15.23 -2.72 6.53
C TYR A 44 -16.48 -3.14 7.32
N LEU A 45 -16.72 -4.44 7.51
CA LEU A 45 -17.88 -4.94 8.27
C LEU A 45 -17.76 -4.73 9.78
N ILE A 46 -16.55 -4.47 10.28
CA ILE A 46 -16.28 -4.25 11.71
C ILE A 46 -15.78 -2.82 11.90
N PRO A 47 -16.67 -1.84 12.18
CA PRO A 47 -16.29 -0.44 12.29
C PRO A 47 -15.14 -0.23 13.26
N ILE A 48 -14.20 0.64 12.88
CA ILE A 48 -12.99 1.02 13.63
C ILE A 48 -12.02 -0.17 13.82
N LEU A 49 -12.41 -1.24 14.52
CA LEU A 49 -11.54 -2.38 14.84
C LEU A 49 -11.07 -3.13 13.59
N GLY A 50 -11.95 -3.36 12.60
CA GLY A 50 -11.60 -4.01 11.35
C GLY A 50 -10.53 -3.22 10.59
N GLN A 51 -10.69 -1.90 10.51
CA GLN A 51 -9.73 -1.01 9.86
C GLN A 51 -8.39 -0.98 10.62
N MET A 52 -8.42 -0.91 11.95
CA MET A 52 -7.21 -0.97 12.77
C MET A 52 -6.44 -2.30 12.60
N MET A 53 -7.16 -3.42 12.54
CA MET A 53 -6.55 -4.73 12.26
C MET A 53 -5.93 -4.77 10.87
N LEU A 54 -6.62 -4.25 9.85
CA LEU A 54 -6.11 -4.24 8.47
C LEU A 54 -4.86 -3.37 8.35
N ILE A 55 -4.87 -2.16 8.90
CA ILE A 55 -3.70 -1.26 8.94
C ILE A 55 -2.52 -1.94 9.64
N THR A 56 -2.78 -2.63 10.76
CA THR A 56 -1.74 -3.39 11.48
C THR A 56 -1.21 -4.56 10.63
N ALA A 57 -2.05 -5.21 9.85
CA ALA A 57 -1.65 -6.33 8.99
C ALA A 57 -0.86 -5.89 7.74
N MET A 58 -0.97 -4.63 7.31
CA MET A 58 -0.40 -4.14 6.05
C MET A 58 1.09 -4.46 5.85
N PRO A 59 1.99 -4.21 6.82
CA PRO A 59 3.40 -4.55 6.63
C PRO A 59 3.63 -6.05 6.42
N LEU A 60 2.87 -6.90 7.09
CA LEU A 60 2.97 -8.35 6.96
C LEU A 60 2.46 -8.81 5.59
N LEU A 61 1.31 -8.30 5.13
CA LEU A 61 0.76 -8.59 3.81
C LEU A 61 1.71 -8.11 2.70
N THR A 62 2.30 -6.92 2.87
CA THR A 62 3.30 -6.38 1.95
C THR A 62 4.52 -7.30 1.84
N PHE A 63 5.01 -7.80 2.99
CA PHE A 63 6.13 -8.74 2.99
C PHE A 63 5.80 -10.07 2.31
N MET A 64 4.60 -10.62 2.52
CA MET A 64 4.13 -11.82 1.81
C MET A 64 4.09 -11.61 0.30
N SER A 65 3.55 -10.47 -0.15
CA SER A 65 3.53 -10.08 -1.57
C SER A 65 4.92 -10.02 -2.17
N LEU A 66 5.87 -9.40 -1.47
CA LEU A 66 7.27 -9.30 -1.90
C LEU A 66 7.94 -10.68 -2.02
N CYS A 67 7.71 -11.56 -1.05
CA CYS A 67 8.23 -12.94 -1.10
C CYS A 67 7.63 -13.73 -2.27
N ALA A 68 6.33 -13.59 -2.54
CA ALA A 68 5.69 -14.24 -3.68
C ALA A 68 6.26 -13.73 -5.01
N CYS A 69 6.42 -12.41 -5.14
CA CYS A 69 7.04 -11.78 -6.30
C CYS A 69 8.47 -12.26 -6.55
N ARG A 70 9.26 -12.43 -5.48
CA ARG A 70 10.62 -12.99 -5.56
C ARG A 70 10.63 -14.42 -6.10
N HIS A 71 9.71 -15.28 -5.69
CA HIS A 71 9.59 -16.65 -6.22
C HIS A 71 9.21 -16.66 -7.70
N ILE A 72 8.27 -15.80 -8.10
CA ILE A 72 7.85 -15.66 -9.50
C ILE A 72 9.00 -15.15 -10.37
N GLU A 73 9.78 -14.19 -9.86
CA GLU A 73 10.96 -13.69 -10.57
C GLU A 73 12.04 -14.76 -10.71
N ALA A 74 12.20 -15.63 -9.72
CA ALA A 74 13.09 -16.80 -9.78
C ALA A 74 12.58 -17.94 -10.69
N GLY A 75 11.44 -17.77 -11.36
CA GLY A 75 10.86 -18.79 -12.24
C GLY A 75 10.22 -19.97 -11.51
N GLN A 76 10.04 -19.87 -10.19
CA GLN A 76 9.44 -20.93 -9.39
C GLN A 76 7.90 -20.80 -9.38
N PRO A 77 7.16 -21.89 -9.66
CA PRO A 77 5.69 -21.84 -9.65
C PRO A 77 5.17 -21.56 -8.24
N MET A 78 4.40 -20.50 -8.06
CA MET A 78 3.86 -20.10 -6.77
C MET A 78 2.72 -21.02 -6.35
N ARG A 79 2.88 -21.71 -5.22
CA ARG A 79 1.91 -22.65 -4.65
C ARG A 79 1.18 -22.03 -3.46
N LEU A 80 -0.02 -22.51 -3.14
CA LEU A 80 -0.81 -21.96 -2.03
C LEU A 80 -0.07 -22.00 -0.67
N ALA A 81 0.66 -23.08 -0.39
CA ALA A 81 1.43 -23.21 0.85
C ALA A 81 2.56 -22.16 0.98
N MET A 82 3.12 -21.69 -0.14
CA MET A 82 4.24 -20.75 -0.17
C MET A 82 3.86 -19.35 0.34
N TRP A 83 2.57 -19.00 0.30
CA TRP A 83 2.11 -17.71 0.84
C TRP A 83 2.36 -17.56 2.33
N MET A 84 2.33 -18.67 3.08
CA MET A 84 2.49 -18.67 4.54
C MET A 84 3.94 -18.89 4.99
N GLU A 85 4.84 -19.29 4.09
CA GLU A 85 6.26 -19.50 4.39
C GLU A 85 6.95 -18.28 5.03
N PRO A 86 6.71 -17.03 4.57
CA PRO A 86 7.28 -15.83 5.21
C PRO A 86 6.89 -15.68 6.69
N LEU A 87 5.85 -16.39 7.15
CA LEU A 87 5.31 -16.32 8.51
C LEU A 87 5.75 -17.49 9.40
N HIS A 88 6.48 -18.46 8.87
CA HIS A 88 6.98 -19.62 9.64
C HIS A 88 8.02 -19.19 10.68
N ASP A 89 8.90 -18.25 10.35
CA ASP A 89 9.83 -17.66 11.31
C ASP A 89 9.06 -16.80 12.32
N LYS A 90 8.89 -17.35 13.54
CA LYS A 90 8.15 -16.72 14.63
C LYS A 90 8.72 -15.35 15.00
N ASP A 91 10.04 -15.16 14.90
CA ASP A 91 10.67 -13.89 15.26
C ASP A 91 10.44 -12.83 14.20
N THR A 92 10.57 -13.20 12.92
CA THR A 92 10.24 -12.31 11.80
C THR A 92 8.76 -11.91 11.84
N ARG A 93 7.85 -12.87 12.04
CA ARG A 93 6.42 -12.60 12.18
C ARG A 93 6.12 -11.63 13.33
N LYS A 94 6.70 -11.84 14.52
CA LYS A 94 6.55 -10.92 15.67
C LYS A 94 7.07 -9.52 15.34
N ARG A 95 8.19 -9.39 14.64
CA ARG A 95 8.76 -8.09 14.26
C ARG A 95 7.89 -7.37 13.24
N LEU A 96 7.32 -8.07 12.26
CA LEU A 96 6.39 -7.50 11.27
C LEU A 96 5.08 -7.05 11.92
N ILE A 97 4.55 -7.81 12.89
CA ILE A 97 3.36 -7.38 13.67
C ILE A 97 3.68 -6.11 14.48
N ARG A 98 4.85 -6.03 15.11
CA ARG A 98 5.29 -4.81 15.82
C ARG A 98 5.46 -3.62 14.86
N LEU A 99 5.97 -3.85 13.65
CA LEU A 99 6.02 -2.84 12.60
C LEU A 99 4.60 -2.38 12.23
N GLY A 100 3.65 -3.31 12.08
CA GLY A 100 2.23 -3.05 11.88
C GLY A 100 1.60 -2.18 12.96
N LEU A 101 1.82 -2.51 14.23
CA LEU A 101 1.31 -1.73 15.35
C LEU A 101 1.90 -0.31 15.37
N ALA A 102 3.20 -0.17 15.09
CA ALA A 102 3.85 1.13 14.97
C ALA A 102 3.25 1.93 13.80
N TYR A 103 2.99 1.29 12.66
CA TYR A 103 2.37 1.91 11.49
C TYR A 103 0.96 2.43 11.81
N MET A 104 0.15 1.60 12.47
CA MET A 104 -1.19 1.98 12.93
C MET A 104 -1.15 3.18 13.87
N ILE A 105 -0.26 3.18 14.88
CA ILE A 105 -0.10 4.31 15.81
C ILE A 105 0.29 5.58 15.05
N CYS A 106 1.23 5.51 14.11
CA CYS A 106 1.60 6.66 13.27
C CYS A 106 0.42 7.18 12.44
N CYS A 107 -0.40 6.29 11.87
CA CYS A 107 -1.57 6.69 11.11
C CYS A 107 -2.63 7.35 12.00
N LEU A 108 -2.90 6.82 13.20
CA LEU A 108 -3.85 7.40 14.15
C LEU A 108 -3.37 8.77 14.64
N LEU A 109 -2.09 8.88 15.02
CA LEU A 109 -1.50 10.15 15.42
C LEU A 109 -1.52 11.16 14.27
N GLY A 110 -1.20 10.72 13.05
CA GLY A 110 -1.27 11.57 11.86
C GLY A 110 -2.69 12.07 11.61
N GLY A 111 -3.70 11.20 11.70
CA GLY A 111 -5.10 11.56 11.55
C GLY A 111 -5.56 12.53 12.64
N PHE A 112 -5.23 12.25 13.89
CA PHE A 112 -5.53 13.14 15.01
C PHE A 112 -4.92 14.53 14.80
N LEU A 113 -3.61 14.61 14.53
CA LEU A 113 -2.92 15.88 14.26
C LEU A 113 -3.48 16.62 13.05
N ALA A 114 -3.91 15.90 12.01
CA ALA A 114 -4.54 16.50 10.84
C ALA A 114 -5.91 17.10 11.13
N THR A 115 -6.66 16.53 12.08
CA THR A 115 -7.99 17.02 12.46
C THR A 115 -7.97 18.20 13.45
N LEU A 116 -6.95 18.30 14.30
CA LEU A 116 -6.87 19.32 15.36
C LEU A 116 -7.13 20.77 14.88
N PRO A 117 -6.55 21.26 13.77
CA PRO A 117 -6.75 22.64 13.34
C PRO A 117 -8.17 22.94 12.82
N PHE A 118 -8.99 21.91 12.59
CA PHE A 118 -10.29 22.01 11.95
C PHE A 118 -11.44 21.61 12.89
N MET A 119 -11.16 21.38 14.17
CA MET A 119 -12.14 20.86 15.13
C MET A 119 -13.41 21.71 15.19
N ASP A 120 -13.26 23.04 15.21
CA ASP A 120 -14.40 23.98 15.25
C ASP A 120 -15.30 23.84 14.03
N SER A 121 -14.71 23.71 12.83
CA SER A 121 -15.46 23.53 11.59
C SER A 121 -16.18 22.18 11.52
N ILE A 122 -15.58 21.13 12.06
CA ILE A 122 -16.18 19.79 12.14
C ILE A 122 -17.33 19.81 13.16
N MET A 123 -17.11 20.37 14.35
CA MET A 123 -18.14 20.47 15.39
C MET A 123 -19.33 21.31 14.91
N ALA A 124 -19.09 22.43 14.22
CA ALA A 124 -20.14 23.24 13.62
C ALA A 124 -20.94 22.49 12.54
N ALA A 125 -20.29 21.64 11.75
CA ALA A 125 -20.94 20.83 10.72
C ALA A 125 -21.77 19.66 11.29
N VAL A 126 -21.34 19.09 12.41
CA VAL A 126 -22.06 18.03 13.14
C VAL A 126 -23.24 18.61 13.93
N GLY A 127 -23.14 19.87 14.38
CA GLY A 127 -24.21 20.57 15.09
C GLY A 127 -24.54 19.92 16.44
N ASP A 128 -25.84 19.92 16.79
CA ASP A 128 -26.37 19.30 18.01
C ASP A 128 -26.60 17.78 17.87
N GLY A 129 -26.21 17.18 16.73
CA GLY A 129 -26.36 15.76 16.45
C GLY A 129 -27.77 15.32 15.97
N THR A 130 -28.74 16.23 15.86
CA THR A 130 -30.11 15.87 15.42
C THR A 130 -30.30 15.89 13.90
N LYS A 131 -29.54 16.73 13.18
CA LYS A 131 -29.43 16.72 11.71
C LYS A 131 -28.02 17.09 11.27
N ILE A 132 -27.27 16.11 10.77
CA ILE A 132 -25.95 16.34 10.17
C ILE A 132 -26.17 17.07 8.83
N ASN A 133 -25.53 18.22 8.66
CA ASN A 133 -25.46 18.87 7.36
C ASN A 133 -24.35 18.19 6.54
N GLU A 134 -24.71 17.23 5.70
CA GLU A 134 -23.77 16.44 4.90
C GLU A 134 -22.84 17.30 4.05
N ALA A 135 -23.37 18.35 3.41
CA ALA A 135 -22.58 19.26 2.58
C ALA A 135 -21.56 20.06 3.40
N ALA A 136 -21.97 20.55 4.58
CA ALA A 136 -21.06 21.24 5.50
C ALA A 136 -19.99 20.28 6.06
N LEU A 137 -20.37 19.04 6.37
CA LEU A 137 -19.44 18.02 6.85
C LEU A 137 -18.41 17.66 5.78
N MET A 138 -18.83 17.45 4.53
CA MET A 138 -17.92 17.19 3.40
C MET A 138 -16.92 18.33 3.19
N LEU A 139 -17.36 19.58 3.37
CA LEU A 139 -16.47 20.73 3.31
C LEU A 139 -15.49 20.77 4.49
N ALA A 140 -15.98 20.51 5.70
CA ALA A 140 -15.20 20.56 6.94
C ALA A 140 -14.09 19.50 6.98
N ILE A 141 -14.34 18.28 6.45
CA ILE A 141 -13.35 17.20 6.46
C ILE A 141 -12.27 17.36 5.38
N ARG A 142 -12.47 18.22 4.37
CA ARG A 142 -11.50 18.42 3.27
C ARG A 142 -10.13 18.87 3.76
N GLY A 143 -10.09 19.83 4.68
CA GLY A 143 -8.86 20.33 5.30
C GLY A 143 -8.05 19.22 6.00
N PRO A 144 -8.66 18.48 6.95
CA PRO A 144 -8.06 17.32 7.57
C PRO A 144 -7.52 16.28 6.59
N PHE A 145 -8.27 15.94 5.53
CA PHE A 145 -7.80 14.99 4.52
C PHE A 145 -6.53 15.46 3.80
N ILE A 146 -6.45 16.75 3.46
CA ILE A 146 -5.27 17.33 2.81
C ILE A 146 -4.07 17.29 3.76
N VAL A 147 -4.23 17.72 5.01
CA VAL A 147 -3.15 17.69 6.00
C VAL A 147 -2.69 16.26 6.27
N PHE A 148 -3.64 15.33 6.42
CA PHE A 148 -3.32 13.91 6.59
C PHE A 148 -2.58 13.35 5.39
N ALA A 149 -2.95 13.72 4.15
CA ALA A 149 -2.24 13.29 2.95
C ALA A 149 -0.75 13.70 2.97
N PHE A 150 -0.43 14.93 3.39
CA PHE A 150 0.96 15.37 3.56
C PHE A 150 1.70 14.61 4.65
N LEU A 151 1.09 14.42 5.82
CA LEU A 151 1.68 13.61 6.90
C LEU A 151 1.90 12.16 6.46
N TYR A 152 0.96 11.62 5.68
CA TYR A 152 1.00 10.27 5.18
C TYR A 152 2.12 10.05 4.16
N ILE A 153 2.58 11.07 3.44
CA ILE A 153 3.81 10.96 2.61
C ILE A 153 5.02 10.61 3.49
N ILE A 154 5.15 11.24 4.66
CA ILE A 154 6.24 10.98 5.60
C ILE A 154 6.09 9.59 6.23
N ILE A 155 4.88 9.25 6.66
CA ILE A 155 4.57 7.92 7.21
C ILE A 155 4.86 6.85 6.15
N SER A 156 4.41 7.04 4.91
CA SER A 156 4.67 6.13 3.81
C SER A 156 6.17 5.94 3.59
N ALA A 157 6.96 7.02 3.52
CA ALA A 157 8.42 6.95 3.36
C ALA A 157 9.11 6.14 4.49
N LEU A 158 8.65 6.29 5.74
CA LEU A 158 9.17 5.53 6.89
C LEU A 158 8.90 4.03 6.77
N PHE A 159 7.76 3.63 6.23
CA PHE A 159 7.31 2.25 6.24
C PHE A 159 7.44 1.53 4.89
N TRP A 160 7.65 2.24 3.78
CA TRP A 160 7.62 1.70 2.42
C TRP A 160 8.50 0.46 2.23
N HIS A 161 9.77 0.54 2.64
CA HIS A 161 10.74 -0.55 2.51
C HIS A 161 10.93 -1.34 3.82
N ALA A 162 10.36 -0.87 4.93
CA ALA A 162 10.57 -1.46 6.24
C ALA A 162 10.16 -2.96 6.34
N PRO A 163 9.05 -3.43 5.72
CA PRO A 163 8.68 -4.84 5.74
C PRO A 163 9.76 -5.75 5.18
N ALA A 164 10.30 -5.41 4.00
CA ALA A 164 11.36 -6.15 3.33
C ALA A 164 12.66 -6.12 4.15
N LEU A 165 13.03 -4.95 4.68
CA LEU A 165 14.23 -4.76 5.49
C LEU A 165 14.18 -5.61 6.77
N ILE A 166 13.04 -5.65 7.46
CA ILE A 166 12.86 -6.50 8.64
C ILE A 166 12.80 -7.97 8.25
N GLY A 167 12.04 -8.31 7.21
CA GLY A 167 11.75 -9.69 6.87
C GLY A 167 12.93 -10.44 6.24
N TRP A 168 13.68 -9.81 5.33
CA TRP A 168 14.84 -10.44 4.68
C TRP A 168 16.14 -10.23 5.44
N HIS A 169 16.35 -9.06 6.04
CA HIS A 169 17.63 -8.73 6.69
C HIS A 169 17.58 -8.74 8.22
N LYS A 170 16.43 -9.01 8.83
CA LYS A 170 16.26 -9.20 10.28
C LYS A 170 16.80 -8.06 11.16
N ILE A 171 16.86 -6.84 10.62
CA ILE A 171 17.35 -5.66 11.35
C ILE A 171 16.32 -5.14 12.36
N LYS A 172 16.75 -4.22 13.24
CA LYS A 172 15.89 -3.63 14.27
C LYS A 172 14.87 -2.67 13.65
N LEU A 173 13.68 -2.56 14.26
CA LEU A 173 12.59 -1.67 13.81
C LEU A 173 13.07 -0.24 13.51
N LYS A 174 13.75 0.40 14.46
CA LYS A 174 14.27 1.77 14.29
C LYS A 174 15.22 1.91 13.09
N GLN A 175 16.06 0.90 12.86
CA GLN A 175 16.99 0.89 11.72
C GLN A 175 16.24 0.71 10.39
N ALA A 176 15.21 -0.15 10.36
CA ALA A 176 14.39 -0.35 9.17
C ALA A 176 13.64 0.92 8.76
N LEU A 177 13.03 1.62 9.73
CA LEU A 177 12.34 2.89 9.48
C LEU A 177 13.31 3.96 8.98
N PHE A 178 14.49 4.07 9.59
CA PHE A 178 15.53 4.99 9.16
C PHE A 178 16.00 4.71 7.73
N PHE A 179 16.37 3.46 7.42
CA PHE A 179 16.83 3.11 6.07
C PHE A 179 15.73 3.26 5.02
N SER A 180 14.47 2.96 5.36
CA SER A 180 13.34 3.20 4.46
C SER A 180 13.15 4.69 4.16
N MET A 181 13.16 5.54 5.20
CA MET A 181 13.03 6.99 5.01
C MET A 181 14.18 7.54 4.16
N VAL A 182 15.43 7.20 4.47
CA VAL A 182 16.59 7.66 3.71
C VAL A 182 16.51 7.17 2.25
N ALA A 183 16.09 5.93 2.03
CA ALA A 183 15.92 5.39 0.69
C ALA A 183 14.85 6.13 -0.12
N CYS A 184 13.69 6.38 0.47
CA CYS A 184 12.61 7.13 -0.17
C CYS A 184 13.03 8.58 -0.43
N TRP A 185 13.73 9.23 0.52
CA TRP A 185 14.20 10.60 0.36
C TRP A 185 15.22 10.75 -0.78
N ARG A 186 16.17 9.81 -0.88
CA ARG A 186 17.15 9.75 -1.98
C ARG A 186 16.50 9.52 -3.33
N ASN A 187 15.34 8.85 -3.37
CA ASN A 187 14.62 8.46 -4.59
C ASN A 187 13.24 9.15 -4.73
N LYS A 188 13.06 10.34 -4.15
CA LYS A 188 11.76 11.03 -4.11
C LYS A 188 11.15 11.32 -5.50
N TRP A 189 11.98 11.57 -6.50
CA TRP A 189 11.51 11.85 -7.86
C TRP A 189 11.02 10.59 -8.59
N PRO A 190 11.76 9.46 -8.59
CA PRO A 190 11.20 8.16 -8.98
C PRO A 190 9.89 7.84 -8.27
N PHE A 191 9.84 8.04 -6.94
CA PHE A 191 8.62 7.80 -6.17
C PHE A 191 7.46 8.72 -6.55
N LEU A 192 7.74 9.98 -6.87
CA LEU A 192 6.73 10.92 -7.36
C LEU A 192 6.15 10.45 -8.70
N VAL A 193 7.00 10.06 -9.65
CA VAL A 193 6.54 9.52 -10.95
C VAL A 193 5.74 8.23 -10.76
N TYR A 194 6.20 7.33 -9.89
CA TYR A 194 5.50 6.10 -9.56
C TYR A 194 4.09 6.38 -8.99
N GLY A 195 4.00 7.30 -8.03
CA GLY A 195 2.74 7.71 -7.41
C GLY A 195 1.79 8.40 -8.40
N LEU A 196 2.30 9.34 -9.22
CA LEU A 196 1.52 10.01 -10.25
C LEU A 196 1.02 9.05 -11.33
N SER A 197 1.83 8.06 -11.71
CA SER A 197 1.45 7.05 -12.71
C SER A 197 0.29 6.19 -12.21
N TRP A 198 0.38 5.68 -10.97
CA TRP A 198 -0.74 4.94 -10.36
C TRP A 198 -1.96 5.84 -10.13
N GLY A 199 -1.75 7.08 -9.68
CA GLY A 199 -2.81 8.06 -9.51
C GLY A 199 -3.58 8.32 -10.81
N ALA A 200 -2.88 8.44 -11.94
CA ALA A 200 -3.50 8.58 -13.25
C ALA A 200 -4.32 7.35 -13.65
N VAL A 201 -3.83 6.13 -13.37
CA VAL A 201 -4.58 4.89 -13.62
C VAL A 201 -5.86 4.83 -12.78
N PHE A 202 -5.77 5.09 -11.47
CA PHE A 202 -6.95 5.08 -10.59
C PHE A 202 -7.97 6.18 -10.97
N LEU A 203 -7.48 7.38 -11.29
CA LEU A 203 -8.34 8.45 -11.78
C LEU A 203 -9.04 8.07 -13.08
N SER A 204 -8.34 7.42 -14.01
CA SER A 204 -8.93 6.97 -15.28
C SER A 204 -10.03 5.93 -15.05
N ILE A 205 -9.83 4.99 -14.12
CA ILE A 205 -10.85 3.99 -13.75
C ILE A 205 -12.07 4.67 -13.14
N GLN A 206 -11.86 5.64 -12.24
CA GLN A 206 -12.97 6.39 -11.64
C GLN A 206 -13.76 7.19 -12.67
N LEU A 207 -13.07 7.90 -13.58
CA LEU A 207 -13.71 8.65 -14.65
C LEU A 207 -14.49 7.74 -15.60
N LEU A 208 -13.95 6.55 -15.90
CA LEU A 208 -14.65 5.55 -16.70
C LEU A 208 -15.93 5.07 -16.00
N GLY A 209 -15.89 4.85 -14.69
CA GLY A 209 -17.08 4.49 -13.91
C GLY A 209 -18.15 5.59 -13.93
N ASN A 210 -17.74 6.84 -13.74
CA ASN A 210 -18.66 7.98 -13.82
C ASN A 210 -19.29 8.10 -15.21
N LEU A 211 -18.49 7.93 -16.27
CA LEU A 211 -18.97 7.92 -17.65
C LEU A 211 -20.01 6.81 -17.90
N MET A 212 -19.79 5.61 -17.37
CA MET A 212 -20.78 4.52 -17.48
C MET A 212 -22.13 4.91 -16.86
N VAL A 213 -22.12 5.57 -15.70
CA VAL A 213 -23.33 6.04 -15.02
C VAL A 213 -24.00 7.16 -15.81
N GLU A 214 -23.24 8.13 -16.32
CA GLU A 214 -23.75 9.21 -17.18
C GLU A 214 -24.39 8.69 -18.47
N LEU A 215 -23.91 7.55 -18.99
CA LEU A 215 -24.49 6.87 -20.16
C LEU A 215 -25.75 6.03 -19.82
N GLY A 216 -26.21 6.06 -18.57
CA GLY A 216 -27.46 5.44 -18.14
C GLY A 216 -27.33 4.07 -17.46
N MET A 217 -26.11 3.61 -17.15
CA MET A 217 -25.93 2.44 -16.29
C MET A 217 -26.24 2.79 -14.83
N THR A 218 -26.74 1.84 -14.05
CA THR A 218 -26.83 2.02 -12.59
C THR A 218 -25.43 1.93 -11.96
N ASP A 219 -25.23 2.58 -10.81
CA ASP A 219 -23.98 2.50 -10.05
C ASP A 219 -23.57 1.05 -9.76
N SER A 220 -24.55 0.19 -9.44
CA SER A 220 -24.32 -1.22 -9.18
C SER A 220 -23.76 -1.98 -10.38
N VAL A 221 -24.27 -1.71 -11.58
CA VAL A 221 -23.79 -2.33 -12.82
C VAL A 221 -22.38 -1.84 -13.14
N ALA A 222 -22.13 -0.53 -13.04
CA ALA A 222 -20.80 0.04 -13.25
C ALA A 222 -19.77 -0.58 -12.28
N GLN A 223 -20.11 -0.72 -11.00
CA GLN A 223 -19.23 -1.35 -10.00
C GLN A 223 -18.91 -2.81 -10.32
N VAL A 224 -19.91 -3.61 -10.74
CA VAL A 224 -19.69 -5.01 -11.13
C VAL A 224 -18.73 -5.12 -12.32
N LEU A 225 -18.87 -4.23 -13.31
CA LEU A 225 -17.98 -4.21 -14.48
C LEU A 225 -16.56 -3.75 -14.16
N LEU A 226 -16.38 -2.82 -13.21
CA LEU A 226 -15.06 -2.32 -12.82
C LEU A 226 -14.33 -3.24 -11.81
N THR A 227 -15.05 -4.13 -11.13
CA THR A 227 -14.46 -5.02 -10.13
C THR A 227 -13.30 -5.87 -10.68
N PRO A 228 -13.43 -6.55 -11.84
CA PRO A 228 -12.30 -7.27 -12.46
C PRO A 228 -11.12 -6.36 -12.80
N VAL A 229 -11.38 -5.14 -13.26
CA VAL A 229 -10.34 -4.15 -13.57
C VAL A 229 -9.56 -3.79 -12.30
N ASN A 230 -10.27 -3.52 -11.20
CA ASN A 230 -9.65 -3.23 -9.90
C ASN A 230 -8.81 -4.40 -9.38
N ILE A 231 -9.26 -5.65 -9.57
CA ILE A 231 -8.49 -6.84 -9.20
C ILE A 231 -7.19 -6.94 -10.01
N VAL A 232 -7.24 -6.70 -11.32
CA VAL A 232 -6.05 -6.68 -12.19
C VAL A 232 -5.10 -5.56 -11.76
N VAL A 233 -5.62 -4.36 -11.53
CA VAL A 233 -4.81 -3.21 -11.11
C VAL A 233 -4.15 -3.48 -9.75
N ALA A 234 -4.88 -4.03 -8.78
CA ALA A 234 -4.31 -4.42 -7.50
C ALA A 234 -3.17 -5.43 -7.68
N ALA A 235 -3.34 -6.44 -8.54
CA ALA A 235 -2.29 -7.43 -8.82
C ALA A 235 -1.02 -6.77 -9.37
N LEU A 236 -1.18 -5.84 -10.32
CA LEU A 236 -0.06 -5.10 -10.89
C LEU A 236 0.65 -4.20 -9.86
N VAL A 237 -0.09 -3.54 -8.98
CA VAL A 237 0.46 -2.74 -7.87
C VAL A 237 1.30 -3.62 -6.93
N TYR A 238 0.77 -4.79 -6.55
CA TYR A 238 1.50 -5.73 -5.70
C TYR A 238 2.78 -6.26 -6.36
N CYS A 239 2.74 -6.52 -7.67
CA CYS A 239 3.92 -6.92 -8.44
C CYS A 239 4.97 -5.82 -8.53
N SER A 240 4.59 -4.54 -8.59
CA SER A 240 5.56 -3.44 -8.72
C SER A 240 6.34 -3.14 -7.43
N PHE A 241 5.89 -3.66 -6.28
CA PHE A 241 6.63 -3.50 -5.01
C PHE A 241 8.00 -4.18 -5.02
N TYR A 242 8.11 -5.35 -5.66
CA TYR A 242 9.36 -6.11 -5.67
C TYR A 242 10.46 -5.44 -6.52
N PRO A 243 10.24 -5.04 -7.79
CA PRO A 243 11.19 -4.25 -8.57
C PRO A 243 11.57 -2.92 -7.89
N THR A 244 10.61 -2.26 -7.22
CA THR A 244 10.87 -1.04 -6.44
C THR A 244 11.89 -1.30 -5.33
N TYR A 245 11.78 -2.41 -4.61
CA TYR A 245 12.76 -2.76 -3.58
C TYR A 245 14.13 -3.13 -4.16
N ILE A 246 14.16 -4.02 -5.15
CA ILE A 246 15.41 -4.57 -5.71
C ILE A 246 16.24 -3.48 -6.38
N SER A 247 15.62 -2.56 -7.11
CA SER A 247 16.35 -1.44 -7.72
C SER A 247 16.96 -0.48 -6.67
N VAL A 248 16.35 -0.35 -5.50
CA VAL A 248 16.83 0.54 -4.43
C VAL A 248 17.89 -0.12 -3.55
N PHE A 249 17.73 -1.41 -3.22
CA PHE A 249 18.60 -2.13 -2.27
C PHE A 249 19.33 -3.34 -2.84
N GLY A 250 18.75 -4.04 -3.82
CA GLY A 250 19.23 -5.35 -4.31
C GLY A 250 20.62 -5.33 -4.91
N ALA A 251 21.03 -4.25 -5.58
CA ALA A 251 22.40 -4.10 -6.08
C ALA A 251 23.48 -4.06 -4.97
N ASN A 252 23.10 -3.66 -3.75
CA ASN A 252 24.03 -3.46 -2.64
C ASN A 252 23.92 -4.55 -1.55
N TYR A 253 22.86 -5.36 -1.57
CA TYR A 253 22.55 -6.37 -0.56
C TYR A 253 21.84 -7.58 -1.20
N PRO A 254 22.58 -8.58 -1.71
CA PRO A 254 21.98 -9.85 -2.06
C PRO A 254 21.23 -10.40 -0.85
N THR A 255 20.03 -10.92 -1.06
CA THR A 255 19.31 -11.60 0.02
C THR A 255 20.09 -12.86 0.43
N LEU A 256 19.94 -13.34 1.67
CA LEU A 256 20.74 -14.45 2.20
C LEU A 256 20.72 -15.74 1.34
N ASP A 257 19.70 -15.90 0.50
CA ASP A 257 19.54 -17.02 -0.44
C ASP A 257 20.25 -16.78 -1.80
N GLU A 258 20.52 -15.54 -2.20
CA GLU A 258 21.25 -15.18 -3.44
C GLU A 258 22.78 -15.20 -3.27
N ALA A 259 23.27 -15.33 -2.03
CA ALA A 259 24.68 -15.41 -1.69
C ALA A 259 25.18 -16.88 -1.55
N ARG A 260 24.34 -17.87 -1.88
CA ARG A 260 24.64 -19.31 -1.89
C ARG A 260 24.51 -19.85 -3.30
#